data_AF-A0A841EM19-F1
#
_entry.id   AF-A0A841EM19-F1
#
_cell.length_a   1.000
_cell.length_b   1.000
_cell.length_c   1.000
_cell.angle_alpha   90.00
_cell.angle_beta   90.00
_cell.angle_gamma   90.00
#
_symmetry.space_group_name_H-M   'P 1'
#
loop_
_entity.id
_entity.type
_entity.pdbx_description
1 polymer ?
#
loop_
_entity_poly.entity_id
_entity_poly.type
_entity_poly.pdbx_seq_one_letter_code
_entity_poly.pdbx_strand_id
1 'polypeptide(L)'
;MSAARKKPAPPDMGGVADDWNRLATMRQQEHATPAEPAPAAPAQPASAPQAEPEKTRRSWYVDKAAAEAFQAAVDDIHHATRAPKHEVASRLLRAAAEHADGVSDAIKHEYHA
;
A
#
# COMPACT_ATOMS: atom_id res chain seq x y z
N MET A 1 -22.07 -17.05 55.57
CA MET A 1 -22.82 -17.49 54.39
C MET A 1 -22.17 -16.86 53.16
N SER A 2 -21.48 -17.65 52.33
CA SER A 2 -20.71 -17.16 51.18
C SER A 2 -21.49 -17.40 49.88
N ALA A 3 -21.80 -16.34 49.13
CA ALA A 3 -22.49 -16.42 47.85
C ALA A 3 -21.48 -16.60 46.70
N ALA A 4 -21.60 -17.71 45.96
CA ALA A 4 -20.82 -17.98 44.77
C ALA A 4 -21.33 -17.13 43.58
N ARG A 5 -20.45 -16.29 43.00
CA ARG A 5 -20.75 -15.53 41.78
C ARG A 5 -20.74 -16.44 40.56
N LYS A 6 -21.85 -16.48 39.82
CA LYS A 6 -22.03 -17.22 38.57
C LYS A 6 -21.34 -16.46 37.42
N LYS A 7 -20.42 -17.11 36.71
CA LYS A 7 -19.71 -16.51 35.54
C LYS A 7 -20.63 -16.50 34.31
N PRO A 8 -20.64 -15.43 33.48
CA PRO A 8 -21.41 -15.40 32.24
C PRO A 8 -20.78 -16.27 31.15
N ALA A 9 -21.62 -16.89 30.32
CA ALA A 9 -21.20 -17.71 29.17
C ALA A 9 -20.58 -16.83 28.07
N PRO A 10 -19.59 -17.36 27.31
CA PRO A 10 -19.00 -16.62 26.19
C PRO A 10 -20.02 -16.40 25.07
N PRO A 11 -19.93 -15.27 24.34
CA PRO A 11 -20.81 -15.00 23.20
C PRO A 11 -20.59 -16.00 22.07
N ASP A 12 -21.69 -16.42 21.45
CA ASP A 12 -21.70 -17.30 20.29
C ASP A 12 -21.10 -16.56 19.08
N MET A 13 -19.93 -17.01 18.64
CA MET A 13 -19.18 -16.49 17.48
C MET A 13 -19.34 -17.40 16.25
N GLY A 14 -20.29 -18.34 16.28
CA GLY A 14 -20.41 -19.44 15.31
C GLY A 14 -20.61 -18.99 13.85
N GLY A 15 -21.25 -17.84 13.61
CA GLY A 15 -21.51 -17.37 12.24
C GLY A 15 -20.32 -16.72 11.52
N VAL A 16 -19.34 -16.20 12.26
CA VAL A 16 -18.27 -15.37 11.66
C VAL A 16 -17.18 -16.22 11.03
N ALA A 17 -16.86 -17.38 11.61
CA ALA A 17 -15.82 -18.27 11.10
C ALA A 17 -16.21 -18.93 9.76
N ASP A 18 -17.49 -19.25 9.59
CA ASP A 18 -18.01 -19.86 8.36
C ASP A 18 -17.99 -18.88 7.17
N ASP A 19 -18.23 -17.60 7.41
CA ASP A 19 -18.16 -16.55 6.39
C ASP A 19 -16.73 -16.33 5.86
N TRP A 20 -15.72 -16.45 6.73
CA TRP A 20 -14.31 -16.35 6.33
C TRP A 20 -13.86 -17.51 5.44
N ASN A 21 -14.29 -18.73 5.75
CA ASN A 21 -13.97 -19.89 4.92
C ASN A 21 -14.62 -19.80 3.54
N ARG A 22 -15.86 -19.30 3.46
CA ARG A 22 -16.58 -19.13 2.19
C ARG A 22 -15.89 -18.11 1.27
N LEU A 23 -15.40 -17.02 1.83
CA LEU A 23 -14.62 -15.99 1.10
C LEU A 23 -13.26 -16.52 0.60
N ALA A 24 -12.59 -17.38 1.38
CA ALA A 24 -11.34 -18.01 0.98
C ALA A 24 -11.55 -18.96 -0.22
N THR A 25 -12.65 -19.72 -0.24
CA THR A 25 -12.98 -20.63 -1.35
C THR A 25 -13.30 -19.88 -2.64
N MET A 26 -14.02 -18.75 -2.58
CA MET A 26 -14.32 -17.96 -3.79
C MET A 26 -13.06 -17.38 -4.43
N ARG A 27 -12.12 -16.87 -3.62
CA ARG A 27 -10.84 -16.34 -4.12
C ARG A 27 -9.98 -17.41 -4.81
N GLN A 28 -10.03 -18.65 -4.32
CA GLN A 28 -9.28 -19.76 -4.91
C GLN A 28 -9.85 -20.18 -6.27
N GLN A 29 -11.16 -20.03 -6.49
CA GLN A 29 -11.79 -20.33 -7.78
C GLN A 29 -11.47 -19.27 -8.84
N GLU A 30 -11.29 -18.01 -8.46
CA GLU A 30 -10.95 -16.92 -9.40
C GLU A 30 -9.53 -17.03 -9.97
N HIS A 31 -8.59 -17.65 -9.24
CA HIS A 31 -7.20 -17.83 -9.69
C HIS A 31 -6.93 -19.13 -10.46
N ALA A 32 -7.94 -19.98 -10.66
CA ALA A 32 -7.83 -21.22 -11.44
C ALA A 32 -8.18 -20.98 -12.92
N THR A 33 -7.42 -20.13 -13.61
CA THR A 33 -7.45 -20.05 -15.09
C THR A 33 -6.30 -20.89 -15.65
N PRO A 34 -6.54 -22.00 -16.38
CA PRO A 34 -5.48 -22.71 -17.07
C PRO A 34 -4.97 -21.85 -18.22
N ALA A 35 -3.70 -21.43 -18.15
CA ALA A 35 -3.03 -20.78 -19.26
C ALA A 35 -2.69 -21.83 -20.33
N GLU A 36 -3.38 -21.75 -21.47
CA GLU A 36 -3.09 -22.51 -22.69
C GLU A 36 -1.91 -21.85 -23.43
N PRO A 37 -0.82 -22.57 -23.78
CA PRO A 37 0.32 -21.95 -24.44
C PRO A 37 0.09 -21.80 -25.95
N ALA A 38 -0.03 -20.55 -26.42
CA ALA A 38 0.02 -20.20 -27.84
C ALA A 38 1.47 -20.11 -28.36
N PRO A 39 1.73 -20.45 -29.65
CA PRO A 39 3.08 -20.50 -30.21
C PRO A 39 3.72 -19.10 -30.40
N ALA A 40 5.03 -19.04 -30.17
CA ALA A 40 5.85 -17.84 -30.17
C ALA A 40 6.01 -17.20 -31.57
N ALA A 41 5.61 -15.94 -31.70
CA ALA A 41 6.03 -15.05 -32.78
C ALA A 41 7.34 -14.32 -32.39
N PRO A 42 8.24 -14.02 -33.35
CA PRO A 42 9.51 -13.36 -33.06
C PRO A 42 9.31 -11.91 -32.61
N ALA A 43 9.83 -11.58 -31.43
CA ALA A 43 9.77 -10.26 -30.82
C ALA A 43 10.64 -9.25 -31.58
N GLN A 44 10.01 -8.23 -32.17
CA GLN A 44 10.70 -6.99 -32.53
C GLN A 44 11.03 -6.23 -31.23
N PRO A 45 12.20 -5.57 -31.11
CA PRO A 45 12.51 -4.75 -29.96
C PRO A 45 11.60 -3.51 -29.97
N ALA A 46 10.51 -3.57 -29.22
CA ALA A 46 9.70 -2.42 -28.92
C ALA A 46 10.57 -1.44 -28.11
N SER A 47 10.79 -0.25 -28.66
CA SER A 47 11.33 0.88 -27.91
C SER A 47 10.52 1.01 -26.62
N ALA A 48 11.20 0.96 -25.48
CA ALA A 48 10.56 1.03 -24.17
C ALA A 48 9.66 2.28 -24.12
N PRO A 49 8.35 2.14 -23.89
CA PRO A 49 7.51 3.30 -23.68
C PRO A 49 8.06 4.05 -22.46
N GLN A 50 8.37 5.33 -22.61
CA GLN A 50 8.56 6.20 -21.46
C GLN A 50 7.28 6.11 -20.64
N ALA A 51 7.37 5.43 -19.50
CA ALA A 51 6.23 5.18 -18.65
C ALA A 51 5.74 6.53 -18.13
N GLU A 52 4.55 6.94 -18.58
CA GLU A 52 3.86 8.03 -17.92
C GLU A 52 3.73 7.69 -16.42
N PRO A 53 3.88 8.68 -15.52
CA PRO A 53 3.80 8.47 -14.09
C PRO A 53 2.44 7.84 -13.74
N GLU A 54 2.42 6.54 -13.47
CA GLU A 54 1.21 5.75 -13.25
C GLU A 54 0.60 6.16 -11.91
N LYS A 55 -0.41 7.03 -11.93
CA LYS A 55 -1.13 7.45 -10.72
C LYS A 55 -2.04 6.31 -10.27
N THR A 56 -1.77 5.74 -9.09
CA THR A 56 -2.62 4.69 -8.50
C THR A 56 -3.77 5.28 -7.68
N ARG A 57 -4.78 4.47 -7.32
CA ARG A 57 -5.87 4.89 -6.39
C ARG A 57 -5.36 5.40 -5.03
N ARG A 58 -4.10 5.13 -4.66
CA ARG A 58 -3.46 5.58 -3.40
C ARG A 58 -2.63 6.86 -3.56
N SER A 59 -2.48 7.39 -4.77
CA SER A 59 -1.58 8.50 -5.07
C SER A 59 -2.20 9.45 -6.10
N TRP A 60 -3.23 10.19 -5.69
CA TRP A 60 -3.88 11.18 -6.55
C TRP A 60 -2.97 12.40 -6.84
N TYR A 61 -2.10 12.75 -5.87
CA TYR A 61 -1.27 13.95 -5.91
C TYR A 61 0.21 13.71 -6.18
N VAL A 62 0.65 12.45 -6.15
CA VAL A 62 2.06 12.09 -6.28
C VAL A 62 2.22 10.92 -7.24
N ASP A 63 3.37 10.89 -7.92
CA ASP A 63 3.77 9.75 -8.71
C ASP A 63 3.90 8.48 -7.84
N LYS A 64 3.70 7.30 -8.44
CA LYS A 64 3.79 6.01 -7.74
C LYS A 64 5.18 5.77 -7.16
N ALA A 65 6.26 6.07 -7.88
CA ALA A 65 7.62 5.89 -7.38
C ALA A 65 7.89 6.81 -6.18
N ALA A 66 7.39 8.05 -6.21
CA ALA A 66 7.49 8.97 -5.08
C ALA A 66 6.69 8.45 -3.86
N ALA A 67 5.50 7.89 -4.07
CA ALA A 67 4.71 7.29 -2.98
C ALA A 67 5.39 6.05 -2.37
N GLU A 68 5.99 5.20 -3.20
CA GLU A 68 6.74 4.02 -2.76
C GLU A 68 8.00 4.41 -1.98
N ALA A 69 8.75 5.40 -2.47
CA ALA A 69 9.93 5.93 -1.77
C ALA A 69 9.56 6.53 -0.40
N PHE A 70 8.46 7.29 -0.33
CA PHE A 70 7.97 7.84 0.94
C PHE A 70 7.57 6.72 1.91
N GLN A 71 6.87 5.69 1.43
CA GLN A 71 6.47 4.54 2.24
C GLN A 71 7.68 3.78 2.79
N ALA A 72 8.72 3.57 1.96
CA ALA A 72 9.96 2.93 2.38
C ALA A 72 10.65 3.72 3.50
N ALA A 73 10.77 5.05 3.35
CA ALA A 73 11.36 5.91 4.38
C ALA A 73 10.57 5.87 5.71
N VAL A 74 9.23 5.83 5.65
CA VAL A 74 8.39 5.65 6.84
C VAL A 74 8.67 4.32 7.52
N ASP A 75 8.76 3.24 6.74
CA ASP A 75 8.98 1.90 7.26
C ASP A 75 10.37 1.75 7.88
N ASP A 76 11.41 2.30 7.26
CA ASP A 76 12.78 2.28 7.80
C ASP A 76 12.86 2.97 9.15
N ILE A 77 12.30 4.19 9.26
CA ILE A 77 12.30 4.94 10.52
C ILE A 77 11.44 4.24 11.57
N HIS A 78 10.28 3.70 11.19
CA HIS A 78 9.45 2.89 12.09
C HIS A 78 10.22 1.67 12.61
N HIS A 79 10.94 0.96 11.75
CA HIS A 79 11.69 -0.23 12.15
C HIS A 79 12.89 0.12 13.05
N ALA A 80 13.57 1.24 12.80
CA ALA A 80 14.68 1.73 13.60
C ALA A 80 14.25 2.26 14.98
N THR A 81 13.15 3.01 15.05
CA THR A 81 12.74 3.74 16.26
C THR A 81 11.58 3.09 17.02
N ARG A 82 10.82 2.21 16.35
CA ARG A 82 9.54 1.65 16.80
C ARG A 82 8.45 2.69 17.08
N ALA A 83 8.63 3.93 16.63
CA ALA A 83 7.59 4.96 16.67
C ALA A 83 6.41 4.60 15.75
N PRO A 84 5.15 4.94 16.06
CA PRO A 84 4.01 4.63 15.20
C PRO A 84 4.14 5.20 13.78
N LYS A 85 3.78 4.41 12.75
CA LYS A 85 3.93 4.82 11.33
C LYS A 85 3.26 6.16 10.99
N HIS A 86 2.08 6.42 11.55
CA HIS A 86 1.35 7.68 11.31
C HIS A 86 2.09 8.89 11.87
N GLU A 87 2.79 8.73 13.00
CA GLU A 87 3.60 9.80 13.60
C GLU A 87 4.83 10.06 12.75
N VAL A 88 5.53 9.00 12.32
CA VAL A 88 6.68 9.09 11.41
C VAL A 88 6.29 9.81 10.12
N ALA A 89 5.19 9.38 9.48
CA ALA A 89 4.71 10.01 8.25
C ALA A 89 4.36 11.48 8.45
N SER A 90 3.70 11.84 9.56
CA SER A 90 3.36 13.23 9.87
C SER A 90 4.61 14.10 10.06
N ARG A 91 5.64 13.57 10.73
CA ARG A 91 6.91 14.29 10.93
C ARG A 91 7.68 14.47 9.61
N LEU A 92 7.74 13.43 8.78
CA LEU A 92 8.37 13.52 7.45
C LEU A 92 7.67 14.55 6.56
N LEU A 93 6.32 14.55 6.54
CA LEU A 93 5.56 15.55 5.78
C LEU A 93 5.78 16.97 6.29
N ARG A 94 5.88 17.17 7.61
CA ARG A 94 6.19 18.49 8.18
C ARG A 94 7.58 18.95 7.76
N ALA A 95 8.59 18.08 7.87
CA ALA A 95 9.95 18.40 7.45
C ALA A 95 10.02 18.71 5.95
N ALA A 96 9.30 17.97 5.11
CA ALA A 96 9.22 18.25 3.67
C ALA A 96 8.58 19.62 3.38
N ALA A 97 7.51 19.98 4.11
CA ALA A 97 6.84 21.27 3.95
C ALA A 97 7.72 22.46 4.36
N GLU A 98 8.61 22.30 5.35
CA GLU A 98 9.59 23.32 5.73
C GLU A 98 10.60 23.62 4.60
N HIS A 99 10.78 22.69 3.67
CA HIS A 99 11.64 22.84 2.49
C HIS A 99 10.87 23.22 1.20
N ALA A 100 9.62 23.68 1.31
CA ALA A 100 8.77 23.97 0.14
C ALA A 100 9.37 25.02 -0.82
N ASP A 101 10.08 26.03 -0.31
CA ASP A 101 10.70 27.06 -1.14
C ASP A 101 11.74 26.47 -2.11
N GLY A 102 12.58 25.55 -1.62
CA GLY A 102 13.58 24.87 -2.45
C GLY A 102 12.93 24.01 -3.54
N VAL A 103 11.76 23.43 -3.27
CA VAL A 103 10.97 22.69 -4.28
C VAL A 103 10.42 23.66 -5.34
N SER A 104 9.93 24.82 -4.93
CA SER A 104 9.45 25.85 -5.86
C SER A 104 10.55 26.30 -6.82
N ASP A 105 11.76 26.52 -6.31
CA ASP A 105 12.89 26.96 -7.13
C ASP A 105 13.37 25.87 -8.08
N ALA A 106 13.40 24.61 -7.64
CA ALA A 106 13.73 23.47 -8.50
C ALA A 106 12.73 23.34 -9.67
N ILE A 107 11.43 23.44 -9.39
CA ILE A 107 10.39 23.40 -10.43
C ILE A 107 10.56 24.57 -11.40
N LYS A 108 10.74 25.80 -10.91
CA LYS A 108 10.96 26.96 -11.80
C LYS A 108 12.16 26.76 -12.73
N HIS A 109 13.26 26.23 -12.21
CA HIS A 109 14.44 25.97 -13.03
C HIS A 109 14.17 24.91 -14.10
N GLU A 110 13.45 23.84 -13.79
CA GLU A 110 13.15 22.76 -14.74
C GLU A 110 12.22 23.21 -15.87
N TYR A 111 11.28 24.12 -15.61
CA TYR A 111 10.31 24.60 -16.61
C TYR A 111 10.73 25.87 -17.35
N HIS A 112 11.78 26.57 -16.89
CA HIS A 112 12.29 27.80 -17.53
C HIS A 112 13.71 27.66 -18.10
N ALA A 113 14.32 26.48 -18.01
CA ALA A 113 15.56 26.12 -18.72
C ALA A 113 15.29 25.67 -20.16
#